data_AF-A0A4R3EX77-F1
#
_entry.id   AF-A0A4R3EX77-F1
#
_cell.length_a   1.000
_cell.length_b   1.000
_cell.length_c   1.000
_cell.angle_alpha   90.00
_cell.angle_beta   90.00
_cell.angle_gamma   90.00
#
_symmetry.space_group_name_H-M   'P 1'
#
loop_
_entity.id
_entity.type
_entity.pdbx_description
1 polymer ?
#
loop_
_entity_poly.entity_id
_entity_poly.type
_entity_poly.pdbx_seq_one_letter_code
_entity_poly.pdbx_strand_id
1 'polypeptide(L)'
;MEPSGSFAKGTAIHGRTDIDIFASLSSEVTESLAVIYNTLFNRLRDEGFTPRPQNVSIGIKVGAYSVDVVPARRHGPTGEFHSLFRRKAETWTQTNVVTHINEVRNSGRTEEVMVIKAWREHKSLTFPSFYLEMVTIEACRGRKVGDLAENVWATLAYIRDNITRAVFIDPANTNNRISDDLTAAEKQALATAASVARQATNWGQIVV
;
A
#
# COMPACT_ATOMS: atom_id res chain seq x y z
N MET A 1 -3.46 -9.37 -16.66
CA MET A 1 -3.14 -9.39 -15.22
C MET A 1 -1.71 -8.96 -15.10
N GLU A 2 -1.42 -8.01 -14.22
CA GLU A 2 -0.08 -7.48 -14.00
C GLU A 2 0.27 -7.58 -12.52
N PRO A 3 1.55 -7.89 -12.17
CA PRO A 3 2.01 -7.76 -10.80
C PRO A 3 1.85 -6.32 -10.34
N SER A 4 1.37 -6.12 -9.11
CA SER A 4 1.20 -4.80 -8.52
C SER A 4 1.70 -4.79 -7.07
N GLY A 5 1.35 -3.74 -6.32
CA GLY A 5 1.68 -3.67 -4.89
C GLY A 5 3.18 -3.72 -4.59
N SER A 6 3.54 -4.34 -3.47
CA SER A 6 4.91 -4.33 -2.94
C SER A 6 5.92 -5.05 -3.84
N PHE A 7 5.49 -6.13 -4.51
CA PHE A 7 6.32 -6.88 -5.46
C PHE A 7 6.72 -6.03 -6.66
N ALA A 8 5.75 -5.38 -7.31
CA ALA A 8 6.04 -4.53 -8.47
C ALA A 8 6.88 -3.30 -8.11
N LYS A 9 6.74 -2.80 -6.87
CA LYS A 9 7.53 -1.68 -6.33
C LYS A 9 8.95 -2.07 -5.90
N GLY A 10 9.24 -3.37 -5.74
CA GLY A 10 10.52 -3.83 -5.19
C GLY A 10 10.68 -3.55 -3.70
N THR A 11 9.57 -3.53 -2.95
CA THR A 11 9.53 -3.23 -1.50
C THR A 11 8.82 -4.32 -0.70
N ALA A 12 8.77 -5.54 -1.24
CA ALA A 12 8.23 -6.71 -0.55
C ALA A 12 9.22 -7.21 0.52
N ILE A 13 8.72 -7.50 1.72
CA ILE A 13 9.50 -8.12 2.81
C ILE A 13 9.24 -9.63 2.85
N HIS A 14 10.26 -10.44 3.14
CA HIS A 14 10.15 -11.89 3.20
C HIS A 14 9.42 -12.34 4.49
N GLY A 15 8.51 -13.31 4.41
CA GLY A 15 7.86 -13.92 5.60
C GLY A 15 6.34 -14.10 5.50
N ARG A 16 5.66 -13.31 4.66
CA ARG A 16 4.29 -13.54 4.17
C ARG A 16 4.22 -12.99 2.75
N THR A 17 4.16 -13.87 1.76
CA THR A 17 4.04 -13.44 0.37
C THR A 17 2.57 -13.15 0.08
N ASP A 18 2.20 -11.88 0.25
CA ASP A 18 0.93 -11.33 -0.25
C ASP A 18 1.16 -10.91 -1.72
N ILE A 19 0.56 -11.65 -2.66
CA ILE A 19 0.68 -11.38 -4.09
C ILE A 19 -0.48 -10.48 -4.50
N ASP A 20 -0.17 -9.24 -4.90
CA ASP A 20 -1.16 -8.30 -5.42
C ASP A 20 -1.30 -8.42 -6.94
N ILE A 21 -2.42 -8.97 -7.41
CA ILE A 21 -2.75 -9.08 -8.83
C ILE A 21 -3.71 -7.95 -9.23
N PHE A 22 -3.28 -7.10 -10.14
CA PHE A 22 -4.15 -6.09 -10.73
C PHE A 22 -4.81 -6.64 -12.00
N ALA A 23 -6.13 -6.80 -11.97
CA ALA A 23 -6.94 -7.29 -13.07
C ALA A 23 -7.53 -6.10 -13.84
N SER A 24 -6.74 -5.55 -14.75
CA SER A 24 -7.15 -4.48 -15.67
C SER A 24 -8.12 -5.00 -16.73
N LEU A 25 -9.34 -4.46 -16.73
CA LEU A 25 -10.41 -4.73 -17.67
C LEU A 25 -10.52 -3.62 -18.71
N SER A 26 -11.03 -3.97 -19.90
CA SER A 26 -11.30 -3.01 -20.98
C SER A 26 -12.25 -1.91 -20.53
N SER A 27 -12.06 -0.70 -21.05
CA SER A 27 -13.01 0.41 -20.88
C SER A 27 -14.39 0.13 -21.47
N GLU A 28 -14.48 -0.85 -22.36
CA GLU A 28 -15.73 -1.27 -23.03
C GLU A 28 -16.64 -2.14 -22.16
N VAL A 29 -16.16 -2.61 -21.01
CA VAL A 29 -16.98 -3.36 -20.05
C VAL A 29 -18.07 -2.45 -19.48
N THR A 30 -19.33 -2.77 -19.79
CA THR A 30 -20.49 -1.92 -19.51
C THR A 30 -21.09 -2.17 -18.13
N GLU A 31 -20.80 -3.32 -17.51
CA GLU A 31 -21.22 -3.65 -16.17
C GLU A 31 -20.75 -2.61 -15.15
N SER A 32 -21.53 -2.43 -14.09
CA SER A 32 -21.13 -1.58 -12.98
C SER A 32 -19.91 -2.18 -12.25
N LEU A 33 -19.09 -1.34 -11.62
CA LEU A 33 -17.91 -1.81 -10.87
C LEU A 33 -18.28 -2.78 -9.74
N ALA A 34 -19.46 -2.61 -9.13
CA ALA A 34 -20.00 -3.54 -8.14
C ALA A 34 -20.33 -4.91 -8.75
N VAL A 35 -20.93 -4.93 -9.94
CA VAL A 35 -21.20 -6.18 -10.68
C VAL A 35 -19.89 -6.86 -11.06
N ILE A 36 -18.92 -6.13 -11.61
CA ILE A 36 -17.60 -6.67 -11.94
C ILE A 36 -16.95 -7.34 -10.71
N TYR A 37 -16.94 -6.64 -9.57
CA TYR A 37 -16.40 -7.16 -8.33
C TYR A 37 -17.11 -8.45 -7.88
N ASN A 38 -18.44 -8.43 -7.82
CA ASN A 38 -19.23 -9.57 -7.37
C ASN A 38 -19.15 -10.77 -8.34
N THR A 39 -19.06 -10.51 -9.64
CA THR A 39 -18.83 -11.54 -10.66
C THR A 39 -17.49 -12.24 -10.45
N LEU A 40 -16.40 -11.49 -10.23
CA LEU A 40 -15.11 -12.07 -9.90
C LEU A 40 -15.16 -12.87 -8.60
N PHE A 41 -15.82 -12.34 -7.57
CA PHE A 41 -15.99 -13.04 -6.28
C PHE A 41 -16.69 -14.38 -6.44
N ASN A 42 -17.84 -14.38 -7.13
CA ASN A 42 -18.61 -15.59 -7.39
C ASN A 42 -17.80 -16.57 -8.25
N ARG A 43 -17.12 -16.10 -9.29
CA ARG A 43 -16.29 -16.97 -10.12
C ARG A 43 -15.19 -17.65 -9.32
N LEU A 44 -14.47 -16.92 -8.45
CA LEU A 44 -13.44 -17.51 -7.59
C LEU A 44 -14.02 -18.56 -6.65
N ARG A 45 -15.21 -18.33 -6.08
CA ARG A 45 -15.90 -19.33 -5.25
C ARG A 45 -16.25 -20.58 -6.06
N ASP A 46 -16.79 -20.40 -7.26
CA ASP A 46 -17.25 -21.49 -8.11
C ASP A 46 -16.08 -22.35 -8.63
N GLU A 47 -14.88 -21.77 -8.75
CA GLU A 47 -13.60 -22.47 -9.01
C GLU A 47 -13.01 -23.17 -7.76
N GLY A 48 -13.73 -23.17 -6.63
CA GLY A 48 -13.34 -23.90 -5.42
C GLY A 48 -12.43 -23.12 -4.46
N PHE A 49 -12.17 -21.84 -4.71
CA PHE A 49 -11.50 -20.99 -3.72
C PHE A 49 -12.45 -20.61 -2.58
N THR A 50 -11.88 -20.14 -1.46
CA THR A 50 -12.63 -19.50 -0.37
C THR A 50 -12.38 -17.99 -0.41
N PRO A 51 -13.03 -17.23 -1.32
CA PRO A 51 -12.75 -15.81 -1.49
C PRO A 51 -13.21 -14.99 -0.28
N ARG A 52 -12.36 -14.05 0.14
CA ARG A 52 -12.63 -13.09 1.21
C ARG A 52 -12.84 -11.70 0.62
N PRO A 53 -14.02 -11.07 0.79
CA PRO A 53 -14.26 -9.76 0.24
C PRO A 53 -13.51 -8.68 1.03
N GLN A 54 -12.70 -7.87 0.34
CA GLN A 54 -12.04 -6.68 0.90
C GLN A 54 -12.66 -5.39 0.33
N ASN A 55 -12.14 -4.22 0.70
CA ASN A 55 -12.75 -2.97 0.27
C ASN A 55 -12.62 -2.75 -1.25
N VAL A 56 -11.44 -3.03 -1.80
CA VAL A 56 -11.14 -2.84 -3.24
C VAL A 56 -10.62 -4.12 -3.91
N SER A 57 -10.29 -5.16 -3.14
CA SER A 57 -9.76 -6.44 -3.62
C SER A 57 -10.60 -7.62 -3.15
N ILE A 58 -10.31 -8.79 -3.70
CA ILE A 58 -10.80 -10.09 -3.23
C ILE A 58 -9.58 -10.92 -2.86
N GLY A 59 -9.48 -11.30 -1.59
CA GLY A 59 -8.39 -12.15 -1.11
C GLY A 59 -8.71 -13.63 -1.31
N ILE A 60 -7.75 -14.39 -1.81
CA ILE A 60 -7.80 -15.85 -1.94
C ILE A 60 -6.51 -16.47 -1.39
N LYS A 61 -6.51 -17.80 -1.22
CA LYS A 61 -5.30 -18.57 -0.95
C LYS A 61 -4.98 -19.48 -2.12
N VAL A 62 -3.72 -19.50 -2.53
CA VAL A 62 -3.18 -20.40 -3.56
C VAL A 62 -1.98 -21.13 -2.94
N GLY A 63 -2.19 -22.37 -2.50
CA GLY A 63 -1.18 -23.09 -1.71
C GLY A 63 -0.85 -22.35 -0.40
N ALA A 64 0.43 -22.02 -0.21
CA ALA A 64 0.90 -21.25 0.94
C ALA A 64 0.78 -19.72 0.77
N TYR A 65 0.39 -19.26 -0.42
CA TYR A 65 0.36 -17.83 -0.77
C TYR A 65 -1.00 -17.21 -0.52
N SER A 66 -1.00 -16.00 0.03
CA SER A 66 -2.16 -15.11 0.03
C SER A 66 -2.11 -14.28 -1.25
N VAL A 67 -3.23 -14.19 -1.96
CA VAL A 67 -3.32 -13.44 -3.21
C VAL A 67 -4.49 -12.47 -3.14
N ASP A 68 -4.23 -11.20 -3.40
CA ASP A 68 -5.24 -10.17 -3.48
C ASP A 68 -5.46 -9.78 -4.94
N VAL A 69 -6.67 -10.03 -5.43
CA VAL A 69 -7.05 -9.68 -6.81
C VAL A 69 -7.86 -8.39 -6.79
N VAL A 70 -7.39 -7.36 -7.50
CA VAL A 70 -8.03 -6.05 -7.62
C VAL A 70 -8.67 -5.94 -9.00
N PRO A 71 -10.00 -6.10 -9.14
CA PRO A 71 -10.68 -5.84 -10.40
C PRO A 71 -10.75 -4.33 -10.67
N ALA A 72 -10.34 -3.92 -11.88
CA ALA A 72 -10.19 -2.52 -12.22
C ALA A 72 -10.63 -2.26 -13.66
N ARG A 73 -11.52 -1.30 -13.90
CA ARG A 73 -11.92 -0.92 -15.26
C ARG A 73 -11.10 0.26 -15.75
N ARG A 74 -10.46 0.14 -16.91
CA ARG A 74 -9.68 1.24 -17.51
C ARG A 74 -10.60 2.38 -17.97
N HIS A 75 -10.13 3.62 -17.89
CA HIS A 75 -10.92 4.79 -18.28
C HIS A 75 -11.07 4.96 -19.81
N GLY A 76 -10.12 4.43 -20.58
CA GLY A 76 -10.12 4.50 -22.04
C GLY A 76 -9.56 3.22 -22.69
N PRO A 77 -9.54 3.16 -24.03
CA PRO A 77 -9.00 2.00 -24.75
C PRO A 77 -7.52 1.77 -24.43
N THR A 78 -6.79 2.86 -24.20
CA THR A 78 -5.40 2.91 -23.74
C THR A 78 -5.31 3.76 -22.46
N GLY A 79 -4.17 3.69 -21.78
CA GLY A 79 -3.87 4.48 -20.60
C GLY A 79 -3.86 3.70 -19.28
N GLU A 80 -3.44 4.39 -18.23
CA GLU A 80 -3.04 3.77 -16.96
C GLU A 80 -4.04 4.04 -15.82
N PHE A 81 -5.01 4.94 -16.05
CA PHE A 81 -6.05 5.26 -15.07
C PHE A 81 -7.18 4.25 -15.10
N HIS A 82 -7.58 3.83 -13.91
CA HIS A 82 -8.61 2.84 -13.69
C HIS A 82 -9.59 3.28 -12.60
N SER A 83 -10.83 2.79 -12.73
CA SER A 83 -11.84 2.85 -11.68
C SER A 83 -11.88 1.54 -10.91
N LEU A 84 -11.86 1.62 -9.58
CA LEU A 84 -12.04 0.51 -8.65
C LEU A 84 -13.37 0.63 -7.91
N PHE A 85 -13.99 -0.49 -7.57
CA PHE A 85 -15.12 -0.50 -6.64
C PHE A 85 -14.62 -0.36 -5.19
N ARG A 86 -15.22 0.53 -4.40
CA ARG A 86 -15.05 0.66 -2.95
C ARG A 86 -16.25 0.04 -2.24
N ARG A 87 -16.15 -1.24 -1.91
CA ARG A 87 -17.25 -2.05 -1.35
C ARG A 87 -17.86 -1.47 -0.09
N LYS A 88 -17.03 -1.00 0.85
CA LYS A 88 -17.53 -0.49 2.15
C LYS A 88 -18.37 0.78 2.02
N ALA A 89 -18.10 1.58 1.00
CA ALA A 89 -18.77 2.86 0.76
C ALA A 89 -19.72 2.82 -0.44
N GLU A 90 -19.89 1.63 -1.05
CA GLU A 90 -20.74 1.39 -2.22
C GLU A 90 -20.55 2.42 -3.35
N THR A 91 -19.30 2.79 -3.59
CA THR A 91 -18.93 3.81 -4.58
C THR A 91 -17.68 3.39 -5.34
N TRP A 92 -17.08 4.29 -6.11
CA TRP A 92 -15.84 4.02 -6.85
C TRP A 92 -14.71 4.96 -6.43
N THR A 93 -13.49 4.60 -6.81
CA THR A 93 -12.31 5.47 -6.71
C THR A 93 -11.42 5.32 -7.93
N GLN A 94 -10.72 6.38 -8.30
CA GLN A 94 -9.68 6.33 -9.34
C GLN A 94 -8.37 5.80 -8.75
N THR A 95 -7.60 5.09 -9.57
CA THR A 95 -6.21 4.70 -9.29
C THR A 95 -5.35 4.72 -10.56
N ASN A 96 -4.04 4.80 -10.38
CA ASN A 96 -3.03 4.54 -11.41
C ASN A 96 -1.88 3.78 -10.74
N VAL A 97 -1.81 2.47 -11.01
CA VAL A 97 -0.80 1.58 -10.43
C VAL A 97 0.59 1.93 -10.94
N VAL A 98 0.73 2.37 -12.19
CA VAL A 98 2.01 2.79 -12.77
C VAL A 98 2.54 4.03 -12.07
N THR A 99 1.68 5.03 -11.81
CA THR A 99 2.05 6.20 -11.00
C THR A 99 2.58 5.78 -9.64
N HIS A 100 1.89 4.88 -8.93
CA HIS A 100 2.35 4.41 -7.61
C HIS A 100 3.67 3.65 -7.66
N ILE A 101 3.86 2.82 -8.69
CA ILE A 101 5.12 2.08 -8.89
C ILE A 101 6.26 3.06 -9.15
N ASN A 102 6.07 4.01 -10.05
CA ASN A 102 7.08 4.99 -10.43
C ASN A 102 7.43 5.91 -9.26
N GLU A 103 6.44 6.38 -8.51
CA GLU A 103 6.66 7.23 -7.33
C GLU A 103 7.61 6.55 -6.33
N VAL A 104 7.37 5.27 -6.06
CA VAL A 104 8.19 4.51 -5.09
C VAL A 104 9.54 4.12 -5.67
N ARG A 105 9.58 3.53 -6.87
CA ARG A 105 10.84 3.06 -7.47
C ARG A 105 11.79 4.20 -7.79
N ASN A 106 11.28 5.29 -8.37
CA ASN A 106 12.11 6.41 -8.81
C ASN A 106 12.56 7.30 -7.64
N SER A 107 11.98 7.12 -6.44
CA SER A 107 12.44 7.81 -5.23
C SER A 107 13.86 7.42 -4.81
N GLY A 108 14.33 6.23 -5.21
CA GLY A 108 15.57 5.65 -4.72
C GLY A 108 15.53 5.26 -3.24
N ARG A 109 14.34 5.13 -2.63
CA ARG A 109 14.12 4.84 -1.19
C ARG A 109 13.56 3.46 -0.89
N THR A 110 13.73 2.52 -1.81
CA THR A 110 13.13 1.18 -1.68
C THR A 110 13.69 0.44 -0.46
N GLU A 111 14.98 0.60 -0.15
CA GLU A 111 15.61 -0.01 1.02
C GLU A 111 15.09 0.57 2.34
N GLU A 112 15.00 1.90 2.45
CA GLU A 112 14.40 2.56 3.61
C GLU A 112 12.95 2.11 3.81
N VAL A 113 12.16 2.07 2.72
CA VAL A 113 10.77 1.59 2.76
C VAL A 113 10.69 0.15 3.27
N MET A 114 11.57 -0.75 2.81
CA MET A 114 11.58 -2.14 3.29
C MET A 114 11.86 -2.23 4.79
N VAL A 115 12.84 -1.48 5.30
CA VAL A 115 13.16 -1.45 6.74
C VAL A 115 11.99 -0.91 7.55
N ILE A 116 11.35 0.17 7.12
CA ILE A 116 10.19 0.75 7.82
C ILE A 116 8.97 -0.18 7.76
N LYS A 117 8.77 -0.92 6.68
CA LYS A 117 7.74 -1.98 6.59
C LYS A 117 8.00 -3.11 7.57
N ALA A 118 9.25 -3.59 7.67
CA ALA A 118 9.62 -4.61 8.64
C ALA A 118 9.40 -4.14 10.09
N TRP A 119 9.79 -2.89 10.39
CA TRP A 119 9.54 -2.27 11.69
C TRP A 119 8.05 -2.24 12.02
N ARG A 120 7.20 -1.79 11.07
CA ARG A 120 5.74 -1.80 11.23
C ARG A 120 5.21 -3.20 11.54
N GLU A 121 5.65 -4.23 10.83
CA GLU A 121 5.21 -5.62 11.05
C GLU A 121 5.63 -6.14 12.42
N HIS A 122 6.90 -5.99 12.79
CA HIS A 122 7.41 -6.48 14.09
C HIS A 122 6.76 -5.80 15.29
N LYS A 123 6.31 -4.55 15.11
CA LYS A 123 5.57 -3.80 16.14
C LYS A 123 4.05 -3.94 16.01
N SER A 124 3.56 -4.72 15.04
CA SER A 124 2.13 -4.94 14.78
C SER A 124 1.34 -3.63 14.67
N LEU A 125 1.92 -2.64 13.98
CA LEU A 125 1.34 -1.31 13.84
C LEU A 125 0.39 -1.24 12.64
N THR A 126 -0.78 -0.61 12.83
CA THR A 126 -1.63 -0.24 11.70
C THR A 126 -0.98 0.91 10.93
N PHE A 127 -0.45 0.60 9.73
CA PHE A 127 0.08 1.61 8.81
C PHE A 127 -0.10 1.13 7.37
N PRO A 128 -1.05 1.70 6.60
CA PRO A 128 -1.26 1.34 5.21
C PRO A 128 0.03 1.44 4.39
N SER A 129 0.33 0.41 3.59
CA SER A 129 1.62 0.27 2.91
C SER A 129 1.97 1.45 2.00
N PHE A 130 1.02 1.94 1.19
CA PHE A 130 1.28 3.08 0.32
C PHE A 130 1.46 4.38 1.10
N TYR A 131 0.72 4.56 2.20
CA TYR A 131 0.92 5.73 3.07
C TYR A 131 2.31 5.70 3.73
N LEU A 132 2.75 4.54 4.23
CA LEU A 132 4.09 4.33 4.76
C LEU A 132 5.18 4.64 3.72
N GLU A 133 4.99 4.18 2.49
CA GLU A 133 5.89 4.48 1.36
C GLU A 133 6.03 6.00 1.16
N MET A 134 4.91 6.74 1.08
CA MET A 134 4.95 8.19 0.87
C MET A 134 5.59 8.94 2.04
N VAL A 135 5.29 8.54 3.28
CA VAL A 135 5.90 9.14 4.48
C VAL A 135 7.41 8.92 4.50
N THR A 136 7.86 7.73 4.09
CA THR A 136 9.29 7.41 4.02
C THR A 136 10.00 8.26 2.98
N ILE A 137 9.42 8.39 1.78
CA ILE A 137 9.95 9.22 0.69
C ILE A 137 10.04 10.69 1.13
N GLU A 138 8.99 11.22 1.76
CA GLU A 138 8.95 12.60 2.25
C GLU A 138 10.01 12.84 3.34
N ALA A 139 10.14 11.92 4.31
CA ALA A 139 11.15 12.03 5.36
C ALA A 139 12.59 11.99 4.83
N CYS A 140 12.80 11.35 3.67
CA CYS A 140 14.09 11.26 2.99
C CYS A 140 14.31 12.37 1.95
N ARG A 141 13.37 13.32 1.77
CA ARG A 141 13.52 14.41 0.79
C ARG A 141 14.79 15.23 1.09
N GLY A 142 15.62 15.41 0.06
CA GLY A 142 16.88 16.14 0.16
C GLY A 142 18.02 15.39 0.87
N ARG A 143 17.78 14.15 1.35
CA ARG A 143 18.83 13.33 1.98
C ARG A 143 19.62 12.55 0.94
N LYS A 144 20.84 12.12 1.29
CA LYS A 144 21.68 11.30 0.40
C LYS A 144 21.07 9.90 0.21
N VAL A 145 21.04 9.39 -1.02
CA VAL A 145 20.67 8.00 -1.32
C VAL A 145 21.83 7.07 -0.93
N GLY A 146 21.51 5.90 -0.36
CA GLY A 146 22.50 4.91 0.10
C GLY A 146 22.97 5.10 1.55
N ASP A 147 22.54 6.16 2.23
CA ASP A 147 22.77 6.35 3.67
C ASP A 147 21.65 5.72 4.51
N LEU A 148 21.45 4.41 4.31
CA LEU A 148 20.25 3.67 4.74
C LEU A 148 19.96 3.86 6.24
N ALA A 149 20.98 3.70 7.08
CA ALA A 149 20.85 3.81 8.53
C ALA A 149 20.34 5.20 8.96
N GLU A 150 21.02 6.26 8.51
CA GLU A 150 20.65 7.65 8.82
C GLU A 150 19.28 8.04 8.25
N ASN A 151 18.95 7.53 7.07
CA ASN A 151 17.66 7.78 6.45
C ASN A 151 16.52 7.09 7.20
N VAL A 152 16.69 5.84 7.63
CA VAL A 152 15.71 5.15 8.48
C VAL A 152 15.50 5.89 9.80
N TRP A 153 16.58 6.35 10.43
CA TRP A 153 16.46 7.19 11.63
C TRP A 153 15.66 8.46 11.35
N ALA A 154 15.94 9.13 10.23
CA ALA A 154 15.19 10.32 9.82
C ALA A 154 13.71 10.02 9.61
N THR A 155 13.37 8.90 8.98
CA THR A 155 11.98 8.47 8.81
C THR A 155 11.29 8.23 10.14
N LEU A 156 11.93 7.56 11.09
CA LEU A 156 11.37 7.39 12.45
C LEU A 156 11.18 8.72 13.18
N ALA A 157 12.12 9.67 13.05
CA ALA A 157 11.93 11.02 13.60
C ALA A 157 10.77 11.75 12.92
N TYR A 158 10.67 11.66 11.59
CA TYR A 158 9.59 12.28 10.84
C TYR A 158 8.23 11.73 11.27
N ILE A 159 8.09 10.40 11.39
CA ILE A 159 6.86 9.75 11.86
C ILE A 159 6.50 10.28 13.25
N ARG A 160 7.45 10.28 14.21
CA ARG A 160 7.25 10.81 15.57
C ARG A 160 6.70 12.24 15.56
N ASP A 161 7.31 13.11 14.75
CA ASP A 161 7.09 14.56 14.84
C ASP A 161 5.94 15.07 13.94
N ASN A 162 5.56 14.32 12.92
CA ASN A 162 4.69 14.82 11.84
C ASN A 162 3.47 13.95 11.54
N ILE A 163 3.45 12.64 11.85
CA ILE A 163 2.40 11.72 11.35
C ILE A 163 0.97 12.11 11.77
N THR A 164 0.82 12.81 12.89
CA THR A 164 -0.48 13.25 13.43
C THR A 164 -1.08 14.44 12.68
N ARG A 165 -0.25 15.24 11.97
CA ARG A 165 -0.64 16.50 11.33
C ARG A 165 -0.34 16.59 9.85
N ALA A 166 0.64 15.83 9.36
CA ALA A 166 1.03 15.85 7.96
C ALA A 166 -0.11 15.30 7.09
N VAL A 167 -0.33 15.96 5.96
CA VAL A 167 -1.35 15.58 4.99
C VAL A 167 -0.65 14.96 3.79
N PHE A 168 -1.12 13.79 3.39
CA PHE A 168 -0.63 13.09 2.21
C PHE A 168 -1.80 12.85 1.26
N ILE A 169 -1.59 13.23 0.01
CA ILE A 169 -2.56 13.09 -1.08
C ILE A 169 -2.02 12.04 -2.05
N ASP A 170 -2.89 11.17 -2.53
CA ASP A 170 -2.55 10.17 -3.53
C ASP A 170 -2.13 10.86 -4.85
N PRO A 171 -0.91 10.63 -5.37
CA PRO A 171 -0.47 11.22 -6.64
C PRO A 171 -1.30 10.75 -7.84
N ALA A 172 -1.99 9.60 -7.74
CA ALA A 172 -2.86 9.08 -8.80
C ALA A 172 -4.33 9.55 -8.68
N ASN A 173 -4.68 10.20 -7.57
CA ASN A 173 -6.05 10.66 -7.29
C ASN A 173 -6.04 11.79 -6.26
N THR A 174 -6.05 13.04 -6.73
CA THR A 174 -5.96 14.23 -5.85
C THR A 174 -7.14 14.39 -4.89
N ASN A 175 -8.26 13.69 -5.13
CA ASN A 175 -9.40 13.64 -4.21
C ASN A 175 -9.23 12.61 -3.09
N ASN A 176 -8.17 11.78 -3.14
CA ASN A 176 -7.88 10.75 -2.16
C ASN A 176 -6.78 11.23 -1.19
N ARG A 177 -7.18 11.64 0.00
CA ARG A 177 -6.27 11.97 1.10
C ARG A 177 -5.89 10.70 1.85
N ILE A 178 -4.80 10.05 1.46
CA ILE A 178 -4.34 8.77 2.06
C ILE A 178 -3.98 8.91 3.54
N SER A 179 -3.69 10.13 4.03
CA SER A 179 -3.51 10.35 5.46
C SER A 179 -4.77 10.13 6.28
N ASP A 180 -5.95 10.05 5.66
CA ASP A 180 -7.22 9.77 6.34
C ASP A 180 -7.48 8.26 6.51
N ASP A 181 -6.63 7.41 5.92
CA ASP A 181 -6.68 5.94 6.09
C ASP A 181 -6.27 5.49 7.51
N LEU A 182 -5.82 6.43 8.35
CA LEU A 182 -5.53 6.22 9.77
C LEU A 182 -6.38 7.14 10.64
N THR A 183 -6.97 6.56 11.67
CA THR A 183 -7.61 7.31 12.76
C THR A 183 -6.59 8.13 13.55
N ALA A 184 -7.08 9.14 14.29
CA ALA A 184 -6.22 9.93 15.18
C ALA A 184 -5.48 9.06 16.22
N ALA A 185 -6.16 8.03 16.75
CA ALA A 185 -5.57 7.09 17.70
C ALA A 185 -4.45 6.25 17.06
N GLU A 186 -4.65 5.76 15.84
CA GLU A 186 -3.61 5.00 15.12
C GLU A 186 -2.41 5.88 14.77
N LYS A 187 -2.64 7.14 14.35
CA LYS A 187 -1.54 8.11 14.14
C LYS A 187 -0.76 8.37 15.43
N GLN A 188 -1.45 8.51 16.57
CA GLN A 188 -0.79 8.70 17.86
C GLN A 188 0.01 7.46 18.28
N ALA A 189 -0.52 6.25 18.03
CA ALA A 189 0.18 5.01 18.28
C ALA A 189 1.47 4.90 17.43
N LEU A 190 1.43 5.30 16.16
CA LEU A 190 2.62 5.36 15.29
C LEU A 190 3.66 6.36 15.83
N ALA A 191 3.23 7.56 16.23
CA ALA A 191 4.13 8.57 16.78
C ALA A 191 4.83 8.07 18.06
N THR A 192 4.08 7.45 18.97
CA THR A 192 4.61 6.85 20.20
C THR A 192 5.58 5.72 19.89
N ALA A 193 5.21 4.79 19.00
CA ALA A 193 6.08 3.67 18.62
C ALA A 193 7.38 4.16 17.97
N ALA A 194 7.33 5.20 17.13
CA ALA A 194 8.50 5.80 16.53
C ALA A 194 9.39 6.49 17.58
N SER A 195 8.79 7.16 18.58
CA SER A 195 9.51 7.71 19.73
C SER A 195 10.29 6.65 20.51
N VAL A 196 9.67 5.48 20.75
CA VAL A 196 10.33 4.33 21.39
C VAL A 196 11.44 3.78 20.52
N ALA A 197 11.20 3.59 19.21
CA ALA A 197 12.21 3.09 18.29
C ALA A 197 13.46 4.01 18.24
N ARG A 198 13.27 5.32 18.35
CA ARG A 198 14.33 6.33 18.42
C ARG A 198 15.22 6.26 19.65
N GLN A 199 14.80 5.55 20.70
CA GLN A 199 15.59 5.28 21.89
C GLN A 199 16.37 3.96 21.80
N ALA A 200 16.22 3.22 20.69
CA ALA A 200 16.91 1.96 20.52
C ALA A 200 18.43 2.16 20.45
N THR A 201 19.15 1.27 21.11
CA THR A 201 20.62 1.28 21.16
C THR A 201 21.25 0.40 20.09
N ASN A 202 20.45 -0.42 19.40
CA ASN A 202 20.86 -1.28 18.30
C ASN A 202 19.68 -1.62 17.37
N TRP A 203 20.00 -2.11 16.17
CA TRP A 203 19.02 -2.41 15.12
C TRP A 203 18.03 -3.51 15.48
N GLY A 204 18.45 -4.51 16.28
CA GLY A 204 17.58 -5.62 16.69
C GLY A 204 16.37 -5.19 17.54
N GLN A 205 16.37 -3.98 18.08
CA GLN A 205 15.21 -3.43 18.78
C GLN A 205 14.17 -2.79 17.83
N ILE A 206 14.57 -2.53 16.58
CA ILE A 206 13.76 -1.91 15.52
C ILE A 206 13.30 -2.96 14.52
N VAL A 207 14.24 -3.70 13.94
CA VAL A 207 14.04 -4.74 12.92
C VAL A 207 14.94 -5.94 13.22
N VAL A 208 14.38 -7.14 13.13
CA VAL A 208 15.05 -8.42 13.40
C VAL A 208 14.98 -9.30 12.16
#